data_AF-A0A7J5TRQ9-F1
#
_entry.id   AF-A0A7J5TRQ9-F1
#
_cell.length_a   1.000
_cell.length_b   1.000
_cell.length_c   1.000
_cell.angle_alpha   90.00
_cell.angle_beta   90.00
_cell.angle_gamma   90.00
#
_symmetry.space_group_name_H-M   'P 1'
#
loop_
_entity.id
_entity.type
_entity.pdbx_description
1 polymer ?
#
loop_
_entity_poly.entity_id
_entity_poly.type
_entity_poly.pdbx_seq_one_letter_code
_entity_poly.pdbx_strand_id
1 'polypeptide(L)'
;MLSGIINRQGKSPKGADETHLVFLSSIRQIAYLLSSVKADEDGWFKATSITSNASVSSLNLYDLTYQDEQSGQTISAYVILYDAGFGQDLQQHPELEKAYNQLFWGNKPVIVLTTYPSAGNGVNLQYYGERSDFENHRSAGKRDFRYLHLLDSPYFYFNGINREATTAENLAAIKRDVYSLMKLLHAKQLSEAHAISQLSNIRKIDRFNRQYVAMPDGVLNQLSVFIQAIGRIERVWQPTPQQTLFVDRSVYQAFEQFCTAEEFKSERNNFLRYASASMHQVINLLSGYAHKHRTHIEDELHDIRRANLQAKAAIHQLVVEIQQFRQHGKPADIRNRWQRLREDVLRHTMQAHSIEEIKGTFQTDYILDGTLYINKHQQIAPPSTHTAEFEPWNLNSVYYPLTRQKNSALTNYLRVRGYELGFLNSGPFFLPYVYQAILMGAIGEEATQAILSMKGILATAEVIPDRLFEVVDLQVVDRPIYIDCKNFGTRTITQFALPPDDPLYHPALNDTHFKGKMIHKWHQIDHYQQTEPSGKRVLQSPEPIRLIVINLVSDDDGALRYYDTQFEPVGSWEDARIVVLTGALKTNPSTAIDLLTPAFHALAAHLTL
;
A
#
# COMPACT_ATOMS: atom_id res chain seq x y z
N MET A 1 -2.26 -22.68 7.01
CA MET A 1 -3.63 -22.37 6.52
C MET A 1 -4.55 -23.58 6.64
N LEU A 2 -4.33 -24.67 5.89
CA LEU A 2 -5.19 -25.87 5.92
C LEU A 2 -5.28 -26.56 7.30
N SER A 3 -4.18 -26.61 8.06
CA SER A 3 -4.18 -27.06 9.46
C SER A 3 -5.06 -26.21 10.37
N GLY A 4 -5.00 -24.88 10.24
CA GLY A 4 -5.84 -23.93 10.99
C GLY A 4 -7.33 -23.95 10.60
N ILE A 5 -7.66 -24.42 9.39
CA ILE A 5 -9.05 -24.60 8.92
C ILE A 5 -9.75 -25.76 9.64
N ILE A 6 -8.99 -26.79 10.03
CA ILE A 6 -9.51 -28.00 10.67
C ILE A 6 -9.30 -27.97 12.20
N ASN A 7 -8.21 -27.40 12.72
CA ASN A 7 -7.82 -27.51 14.14
C ASN A 7 -8.39 -26.45 15.10
N ARG A 8 -9.16 -25.45 14.64
CA ARG A 8 -9.79 -24.47 15.55
C ARG A 8 -10.89 -25.06 16.44
N GLN A 9 -11.12 -26.37 16.37
CA GLN A 9 -12.07 -27.09 17.21
C GLN A 9 -11.27 -27.92 18.20
N GLY A 10 -11.26 -27.53 19.48
CA GLY A 10 -10.72 -28.36 20.58
C GLY A 10 -11.50 -29.65 20.84
N LYS A 11 -12.07 -30.30 19.81
CA LYS A 11 -12.80 -31.56 19.83
C LYS A 11 -12.47 -32.37 18.58
N SER A 12 -12.18 -33.65 18.78
CA SER A 12 -11.99 -34.65 17.71
C SER A 12 -13.09 -34.54 16.63
N PRO A 13 -12.72 -34.54 15.34
CA PRO A 13 -13.68 -34.43 14.25
C PRO A 13 -14.63 -35.64 14.26
N LYS A 14 -15.94 -35.37 14.30
CA LYS A 14 -16.96 -36.41 14.08
C LYS A 14 -17.26 -36.45 12.59
N GLY A 15 -16.52 -37.31 11.89
CA GLY A 15 -16.57 -37.50 10.45
C GLY A 15 -17.97 -37.80 9.91
N ALA A 16 -18.46 -36.87 9.07
CA ALA A 16 -19.54 -36.94 8.07
C ALA A 16 -20.11 -35.51 7.81
N ASP A 17 -20.07 -34.62 8.82
CA ASP A 17 -20.67 -33.28 8.77
C ASP A 17 -19.64 -32.12 8.67
N GLU A 18 -18.37 -32.43 8.39
CA GLU A 18 -17.29 -31.44 8.31
C GLU A 18 -16.98 -31.06 6.86
N THR A 19 -17.79 -30.14 6.34
CA THR A 19 -17.66 -29.61 4.97
C THR A 19 -17.24 -28.15 5.01
N HIS A 20 -16.14 -27.85 4.32
CA HIS A 20 -15.49 -26.54 4.29
C HIS A 20 -15.53 -25.97 2.88
N LEU A 21 -15.98 -24.73 2.75
CA LEU A 21 -15.89 -23.95 1.53
C LEU A 21 -14.97 -22.74 1.76
N VAL A 22 -13.92 -22.64 0.97
CA VAL A 22 -12.88 -21.63 1.12
C VAL A 22 -12.84 -20.76 -0.13
N PHE A 23 -13.06 -19.47 0.06
CA PHE A 23 -12.94 -18.46 -0.99
C PHE A 23 -11.58 -17.79 -0.91
N LEU A 24 -10.91 -17.74 -2.05
CA LEU A 24 -9.60 -17.13 -2.23
C LEU A 24 -9.61 -16.14 -3.39
N SER A 25 -8.62 -15.24 -3.42
CA SER A 25 -8.38 -14.42 -4.60
C SER A 25 -7.84 -15.24 -5.78
N SER A 26 -7.11 -16.34 -5.53
CA SER A 26 -6.60 -17.26 -6.54
C SER A 26 -6.33 -18.65 -5.95
N ILE A 27 -6.58 -19.71 -6.71
CA ILE A 27 -6.23 -21.09 -6.34
C ILE A 27 -4.88 -21.57 -6.89
N ARG A 28 -4.21 -20.76 -7.74
CA ARG A 28 -3.00 -21.18 -8.47
C ARG A 28 -1.85 -21.57 -7.55
N GLN A 29 -1.61 -20.80 -6.50
CA GLN A 29 -0.54 -21.07 -5.54
C GLN A 29 -0.80 -22.36 -4.75
N ILE A 30 -2.05 -22.62 -4.39
CA ILE A 30 -2.43 -23.85 -3.69
C ILE A 30 -2.34 -25.05 -4.63
N ALA A 31 -2.78 -24.91 -5.88
CA ALA A 31 -2.61 -25.93 -6.91
C ALA A 31 -1.13 -26.30 -7.08
N TYR A 32 -0.25 -25.29 -7.15
CA TYR A 32 1.19 -25.49 -7.22
C TYR A 32 1.72 -26.23 -5.99
N LEU A 33 1.33 -25.80 -4.78
CA LEU A 33 1.73 -26.45 -3.52
C LEU A 33 1.33 -27.92 -3.49
N LEU A 34 0.06 -28.23 -3.77
CA LEU A 34 -0.49 -29.59 -3.70
C LEU A 34 0.11 -30.51 -4.77
N SER A 35 0.42 -29.98 -5.96
CA SER A 35 0.97 -30.77 -7.07
C SER A 35 2.48 -30.95 -7.02
N SER A 36 3.23 -29.94 -6.53
CA SER A 36 4.68 -29.88 -6.64
C SER A 36 5.38 -30.34 -5.37
N VAL A 37 4.89 -29.93 -4.19
CA VAL A 37 5.54 -30.27 -2.92
C VAL A 37 5.24 -31.72 -2.54
N LYS A 38 3.97 -32.16 -2.68
CA LYS A 38 3.45 -33.52 -2.43
C LYS A 38 3.67 -34.08 -1.02
N ALA A 39 4.83 -33.90 -0.41
CA ALA A 39 5.11 -34.17 0.99
C ALA A 39 6.26 -33.27 1.46
N ASP A 40 6.28 -32.90 2.74
CA ASP A 40 7.48 -32.36 3.36
C ASP A 40 8.44 -33.49 3.79
N GLU A 41 9.71 -33.14 3.99
CA GLU A 41 10.77 -34.09 4.37
C GLU A 41 10.51 -34.72 5.74
N ASP A 42 9.83 -33.97 6.63
CA ASP A 42 9.54 -34.37 8.00
C ASP A 42 8.25 -35.20 8.14
N GLY A 43 7.46 -35.36 7.07
CA GLY A 43 6.22 -36.16 7.05
C GLY A 43 5.03 -35.50 7.74
N TRP A 44 5.11 -34.21 8.02
CA TRP A 44 4.07 -33.38 8.64
C TRP A 44 2.95 -33.00 7.67
N PHE A 45 3.20 -33.10 6.38
CA PHE A 45 2.27 -32.80 5.31
C PHE A 45 2.44 -33.78 4.17
N LYS A 46 1.33 -34.28 3.64
CA LYS A 46 1.30 -35.09 2.42
C LYS A 46 0.02 -34.84 1.63
N ALA A 47 0.17 -34.51 0.36
CA ALA A 47 -0.89 -34.36 -0.62
C ALA A 47 -0.69 -35.38 -1.75
N THR A 48 -1.68 -36.25 -1.95
CA THR A 48 -1.68 -37.23 -3.04
C THR A 48 -2.81 -36.91 -4.00
N SER A 49 -2.50 -36.66 -5.27
CA SER A 49 -3.54 -36.45 -6.28
C SER A 49 -4.35 -37.74 -6.47
N ILE A 50 -5.68 -37.62 -6.46
CA ILE A 50 -6.59 -38.74 -6.69
C ILE A 50 -6.98 -38.71 -8.17
N THR A 51 -6.28 -39.51 -8.99
CA THR A 51 -6.64 -39.70 -10.39
C THR A 51 -7.80 -40.69 -10.50
N SER A 52 -8.94 -40.26 -11.06
CA SER A 52 -10.02 -41.19 -11.43
C SER A 52 -9.64 -41.95 -12.71
N ASN A 53 -10.10 -43.20 -12.84
CA ASN A 53 -9.75 -44.08 -13.96
C ASN A 53 -10.04 -43.44 -15.33
N ALA A 54 -8.98 -43.22 -16.10
CA ALA A 54 -8.83 -43.20 -17.57
C ALA A 54 -9.75 -42.38 -18.49
N SER A 55 -10.80 -41.68 -18.03
CA SER A 55 -11.63 -40.84 -18.93
C SER A 55 -11.86 -39.39 -18.51
N VAL A 56 -11.43 -38.98 -17.30
CA VAL A 56 -11.58 -37.59 -16.84
C VAL A 56 -10.27 -37.11 -16.23
N SER A 57 -9.45 -36.43 -17.03
CA SER A 57 -8.14 -35.89 -16.67
C SER A 57 -8.19 -34.59 -15.86
N SER A 58 -9.34 -34.20 -15.28
CA SER A 58 -9.53 -32.84 -14.73
C SER A 58 -9.97 -32.75 -13.27
N LEU A 59 -9.98 -33.85 -12.51
CA LEU A 59 -10.20 -33.76 -11.06
C LEU A 59 -8.94 -33.22 -10.37
N ASN A 60 -8.92 -31.91 -10.10
CA ASN A 60 -7.98 -31.28 -9.17
C ASN A 60 -8.34 -31.66 -7.72
N LEU A 61 -8.34 -32.97 -7.44
CA LEU A 61 -8.71 -33.60 -6.19
C LEU A 61 -7.46 -34.18 -5.53
N TYR A 62 -7.31 -33.93 -4.23
CA TYR A 62 -6.17 -34.35 -3.44
C TYR A 62 -6.64 -35.03 -2.15
N ASP A 63 -6.02 -36.16 -1.83
CA ASP A 63 -6.01 -36.70 -0.48
C ASP A 63 -4.92 -35.99 0.31
N LEU A 64 -5.33 -35.20 1.30
CA LEU A 64 -4.43 -34.47 2.17
C LEU A 64 -4.34 -35.17 3.53
N THR A 65 -3.11 -35.34 4.01
CA THR A 65 -2.78 -35.69 5.39
C THR A 65 -1.85 -34.65 5.97
N TYR A 66 -2.08 -34.23 7.21
CA TYR A 66 -1.15 -33.38 7.93
C TYR A 66 -1.16 -33.70 9.43
N GLN A 67 -0.08 -33.35 10.12
CA GLN A 67 0.03 -33.52 11.57
C GLN A 67 -0.41 -32.23 12.28
N ASP A 68 -1.33 -32.33 13.23
CA ASP A 68 -1.68 -31.21 14.09
C ASP A 68 -0.57 -30.98 15.13
N GLU A 69 -0.02 -29.78 15.15
CA GLU A 69 0.98 -29.33 16.12
C GLU A 69 0.51 -29.44 17.57
N GLN A 70 -0.77 -29.16 17.83
CA GLN A 70 -1.27 -29.05 19.19
C GLN A 70 -1.61 -30.42 19.81
N SER A 71 -2.21 -31.32 19.03
CA SER A 71 -2.61 -32.65 19.49
C SER A 71 -1.65 -33.77 19.09
N GLY A 72 -0.71 -33.50 18.17
CA GLY A 72 0.16 -34.51 17.57
C GLY A 72 -0.56 -35.51 16.65
N GLN A 73 -1.87 -35.36 16.44
CA GLN A 73 -2.68 -36.28 15.64
C GLN A 73 -2.51 -36.04 14.15
N THR A 74 -2.45 -37.11 13.37
CA THR A 74 -2.55 -37.04 11.91
C THR A 74 -4.01 -36.90 11.50
N ILE A 75 -4.31 -35.85 10.77
CA ILE A 75 -5.64 -35.55 10.25
C ILE A 75 -5.60 -35.74 8.75
N SER A 76 -6.68 -36.32 8.20
CA SER A 76 -6.83 -36.52 6.76
C SER A 76 -8.09 -35.83 6.24
N ALA A 77 -7.99 -35.16 5.09
CA ALA A 77 -9.12 -34.48 4.44
C ALA A 77 -9.05 -34.64 2.91
N TYR A 78 -10.20 -34.53 2.24
CA TYR A 78 -10.24 -34.35 0.79
C TYR A 78 -10.16 -32.86 0.45
N VAL A 79 -9.32 -32.49 -0.51
CA VAL A 79 -9.19 -31.12 -0.99
C VAL A 79 -9.53 -31.07 -2.48
N ILE A 80 -10.47 -30.21 -2.86
CA ILE A 80 -10.94 -30.04 -4.23
C ILE A 80 -10.66 -28.60 -4.65
N LEU A 81 -10.01 -28.42 -5.81
CA LEU A 81 -9.90 -27.11 -6.44
C LEU A 81 -11.07 -26.92 -7.40
N TYR A 82 -11.96 -26.00 -7.05
CA TYR A 82 -13.26 -25.82 -7.68
C TYR A 82 -13.34 -24.41 -8.29
N ASP A 83 -12.92 -24.27 -9.54
CA ASP A 83 -13.05 -23.02 -10.29
C ASP A 83 -14.26 -23.03 -11.24
N ALA A 84 -14.45 -21.94 -11.97
CA ALA A 84 -15.55 -21.81 -12.93
C ALA A 84 -15.50 -22.84 -14.06
N GLY A 85 -14.30 -23.26 -14.49
CA GLY A 85 -14.13 -24.28 -15.53
C GLY A 85 -14.56 -25.65 -15.02
N PHE A 86 -14.06 -26.04 -13.84
CA PHE A 86 -14.46 -27.29 -13.17
C PHE A 86 -15.98 -27.36 -12.94
N GLY A 87 -16.59 -26.23 -12.57
CA GLY A 87 -18.03 -26.09 -12.46
C GLY A 87 -18.81 -26.42 -13.73
N GLN A 88 -18.31 -25.97 -14.88
CA GLN A 88 -18.91 -26.27 -16.19
C GLN A 88 -18.71 -27.74 -16.57
N ASP A 89 -17.51 -28.28 -16.34
CA ASP A 89 -17.23 -29.68 -16.58
C ASP A 89 -18.16 -30.59 -15.77
N LEU A 90 -18.41 -30.26 -14.50
CA LEU A 90 -19.30 -31.04 -13.62
C LEU A 90 -20.74 -31.08 -14.14
N GLN A 91 -21.21 -30.04 -14.82
CA GLN A 91 -22.54 -30.04 -15.47
C GLN A 91 -22.58 -30.86 -16.77
N GLN A 92 -21.45 -30.96 -17.47
CA GLN A 92 -21.34 -31.64 -18.76
C GLN A 92 -21.02 -33.14 -18.61
N HIS A 93 -20.47 -33.54 -17.47
CA HIS A 93 -19.93 -34.88 -17.21
C HIS A 93 -20.60 -35.54 -15.98
N PRO A 94 -21.67 -36.35 -16.15
CA PRO A 94 -22.38 -37.01 -15.04
C PRO A 94 -21.49 -37.92 -14.17
N GLU A 95 -20.46 -38.52 -14.77
CA GLU A 95 -19.44 -39.31 -14.07
C GLU A 95 -18.63 -38.44 -13.09
N LEU A 96 -18.35 -37.20 -13.47
CA LEU A 96 -17.62 -36.23 -12.67
C LEU A 96 -18.51 -35.70 -11.52
N GLU A 97 -19.78 -35.42 -11.80
CA GLU A 97 -20.77 -35.06 -10.77
C GLU A 97 -20.93 -36.16 -9.73
N LYS A 98 -20.99 -37.43 -10.17
CA LYS A 98 -21.04 -38.58 -9.25
C LYS A 98 -19.78 -38.68 -8.40
N ALA A 99 -18.59 -38.54 -9.00
CA ALA A 99 -17.31 -38.60 -8.28
C ALA A 99 -17.19 -37.46 -7.25
N TYR A 100 -17.65 -36.25 -7.58
CA TYR A 100 -17.70 -35.11 -6.65
C TYR A 100 -18.60 -35.41 -5.45
N ASN A 101 -19.83 -35.86 -5.69
CA ASN A 101 -20.78 -36.13 -4.59
C ASN A 101 -20.33 -37.30 -3.70
N GLN A 102 -19.65 -38.30 -4.25
CA GLN A 102 -19.09 -39.43 -3.49
C GLN A 102 -18.16 -39.00 -2.35
N LEU A 103 -17.45 -37.88 -2.50
CA LEU A 103 -16.53 -37.38 -1.48
C LEU A 103 -17.24 -37.04 -0.17
N PHE A 104 -18.51 -36.66 -0.25
CA PHE A 104 -19.32 -36.21 0.88
C PHE A 104 -20.08 -37.35 1.57
N TRP A 105 -20.05 -38.57 1.04
CA TRP A 105 -20.71 -39.74 1.64
C TRP A 105 -19.81 -40.47 2.65
N GLY A 106 -18.54 -40.11 2.72
CA GLY A 106 -17.56 -40.70 3.64
C GLY A 106 -17.43 -39.94 4.95
N ASN A 107 -16.72 -40.53 5.91
CA ASN A 107 -16.45 -39.93 7.23
C ASN A 107 -15.21 -39.01 7.24
N LYS A 108 -14.76 -38.55 6.07
CA LYS A 108 -13.55 -37.74 5.92
C LYS A 108 -13.95 -36.28 5.64
N PRO A 109 -13.37 -35.28 6.31
CA PRO A 109 -13.63 -33.88 6.03
C PRO A 109 -13.38 -33.53 4.55
N VAL A 110 -14.23 -32.68 3.98
CA VAL A 110 -14.10 -32.22 2.59
C VAL A 110 -13.90 -30.72 2.55
N ILE A 111 -12.82 -30.29 1.91
CA ILE A 111 -12.44 -28.90 1.71
C ILE A 111 -12.56 -28.57 0.22
N VAL A 112 -13.46 -27.65 -0.10
CA VAL A 112 -13.64 -27.10 -1.43
C VAL A 112 -12.99 -25.73 -1.49
N LEU A 113 -11.93 -25.60 -2.28
CA LEU A 113 -11.22 -24.35 -2.52
C LEU A 113 -11.73 -23.72 -3.81
N THR A 114 -12.29 -22.53 -3.72
CA THR A 114 -12.81 -21.79 -4.87
C THR A 114 -12.29 -20.36 -4.88
N THR A 115 -12.60 -19.61 -5.94
CA THR A 115 -12.24 -18.20 -6.07
C THR A 115 -13.46 -17.31 -6.04
N TYR A 116 -13.31 -16.09 -5.56
CA TYR A 116 -14.40 -15.10 -5.58
C TYR A 116 -15.03 -14.89 -6.98
N PRO A 117 -14.27 -14.80 -8.09
CA PRO A 117 -14.87 -14.70 -9.42
C PRO A 117 -15.64 -15.95 -9.84
N SER A 118 -15.19 -17.14 -9.42
CA SER A 118 -15.91 -18.40 -9.68
C SER A 118 -17.25 -18.43 -8.95
N ALA A 119 -17.34 -17.79 -7.78
CA ALA A 119 -18.59 -17.56 -7.08
C ALA A 119 -19.57 -16.71 -7.92
N GLY A 120 -19.09 -15.72 -8.66
CA GLY A 120 -19.92 -14.86 -9.52
C GLY A 120 -20.55 -15.60 -10.71
N ASN A 121 -19.82 -16.53 -11.32
CA ASN A 121 -20.12 -17.15 -12.63
C ASN A 121 -21.23 -18.22 -12.65
N GLY A 122 -22.08 -18.29 -11.63
CA GLY A 122 -23.27 -19.17 -11.70
C GLY A 122 -23.03 -20.63 -11.33
N VAL A 123 -21.83 -20.99 -10.84
CA VAL A 123 -21.52 -22.37 -10.48
C VAL A 123 -22.28 -22.82 -9.23
N ASN A 124 -22.76 -24.06 -9.24
CA ASN A 124 -23.50 -24.64 -8.11
C ASN A 124 -22.54 -25.40 -7.19
N LEU A 125 -22.39 -24.92 -5.96
CA LEU A 125 -21.44 -25.49 -4.98
C LEU A 125 -22.07 -26.60 -4.11
N GLN A 126 -23.38 -26.80 -4.21
CA GLN A 126 -24.13 -27.77 -3.41
C GLN A 126 -23.67 -29.21 -3.64
N TYR A 127 -23.88 -30.06 -2.64
CA TYR A 127 -23.61 -31.50 -2.72
C TYR A 127 -24.78 -32.31 -2.13
N TYR A 128 -24.84 -33.59 -2.46
CA TYR A 128 -25.77 -34.54 -1.84
C TYR A 128 -25.08 -35.23 -0.67
N GLY A 129 -25.68 -35.14 0.52
CA GLY A 129 -25.14 -35.78 1.73
C GLY A 129 -25.26 -37.31 1.71
N GLU A 130 -26.21 -37.85 0.94
CA GLU A 130 -26.45 -39.29 0.84
C GLU A 130 -26.50 -39.78 -0.60
N ARG A 131 -25.97 -40.98 -0.81
CA ARG A 131 -25.97 -41.66 -2.12
C ARG A 131 -27.38 -41.84 -2.68
N SER A 132 -28.33 -42.24 -1.83
CA SER A 132 -29.72 -42.45 -2.23
C SER A 132 -30.40 -41.17 -2.70
N ASP A 133 -30.04 -40.01 -2.15
CA ASP A 133 -30.61 -38.74 -2.59
C ASP A 133 -30.07 -38.30 -3.95
N PHE A 134 -28.78 -38.52 -4.18
CA PHE A 134 -28.14 -38.28 -5.48
C PHE A 134 -28.75 -39.17 -6.56
N GLU A 135 -28.77 -40.49 -6.35
CA GLU A 135 -29.26 -41.45 -7.36
C GLU A 135 -30.73 -41.21 -7.71
N ASN A 136 -31.55 -40.79 -6.75
CA ASN A 136 -32.97 -40.47 -6.94
C ASN A 136 -33.24 -38.99 -7.29
N HIS A 137 -32.21 -38.17 -7.49
CA HIS A 137 -32.31 -36.74 -7.82
C HIS A 137 -33.23 -35.95 -6.87
N ARG A 138 -33.21 -36.30 -5.57
CA ARG A 138 -34.08 -35.66 -4.58
C ARG A 138 -33.52 -34.31 -4.18
N SER A 139 -34.11 -33.21 -4.68
CA SER A 139 -33.67 -31.84 -4.34
C SER A 139 -33.61 -31.55 -2.82
N ALA A 140 -34.44 -32.23 -2.02
CA ALA A 140 -34.42 -32.12 -0.56
C ALA A 140 -33.17 -32.73 0.09
N GLY A 141 -32.41 -33.57 -0.62
CA GLY A 141 -31.16 -34.17 -0.14
C GLY A 141 -29.91 -33.35 -0.45
N LYS A 142 -30.05 -32.23 -1.16
CA LYS A 142 -28.95 -31.27 -1.36
C LYS A 142 -28.65 -30.57 -0.03
N ARG A 143 -27.36 -30.31 0.22
CA ARG A 143 -26.86 -29.62 1.40
C ARG A 143 -25.92 -28.49 1.01
N ASP A 144 -25.84 -27.50 1.89
CA ASP A 144 -24.83 -26.43 1.85
C ASP A 144 -23.67 -26.75 2.80
N PHE A 145 -22.59 -25.98 2.70
CA PHE A 145 -21.39 -26.16 3.52
C PHE A 145 -21.60 -25.67 4.94
N ARG A 146 -20.99 -26.35 5.91
CA ARG A 146 -21.08 -25.98 7.32
C ARG A 146 -20.08 -24.89 7.70
N TYR A 147 -18.88 -24.95 7.15
CA TYR A 147 -17.79 -24.02 7.45
C TYR A 147 -17.45 -23.19 6.21
N LEU A 148 -17.53 -21.88 6.35
CA LEU A 148 -17.21 -20.94 5.29
C LEU A 148 -15.95 -20.18 5.68
N HIS A 149 -15.03 -20.03 4.73
CA HIS A 149 -13.79 -19.31 4.93
C HIS A 149 -13.69 -18.24 3.85
N LEU A 150 -13.80 -16.98 4.25
CA LEU A 150 -13.53 -15.83 3.38
C LEU A 150 -12.10 -15.38 3.66
N LEU A 151 -11.19 -15.77 2.77
CA LEU A 151 -9.76 -15.45 2.86
C LEU A 151 -9.39 -14.46 1.77
N ASP A 152 -8.37 -13.64 2.02
CA ASP A 152 -7.80 -12.64 1.09
C ASP A 152 -8.83 -11.69 0.46
N SER A 153 -8.98 -10.48 1.00
CA SER A 153 -9.83 -9.46 0.40
C SER A 153 -9.44 -9.16 -1.06
N PRO A 154 -10.38 -9.10 -2.03
CA PRO A 154 -10.09 -8.74 -3.39
C PRO A 154 -9.36 -7.39 -3.49
N TYR A 155 -8.24 -7.37 -4.21
CA TYR A 155 -7.38 -6.19 -4.32
C TYR A 155 -7.21 -5.69 -5.76
N PHE A 156 -7.14 -6.59 -6.75
CA PHE A 156 -6.81 -6.26 -8.14
C PHE A 156 -8.06 -5.90 -8.96
N TYR A 157 -8.51 -4.66 -8.87
CA TYR A 157 -9.62 -4.10 -9.68
C TYR A 157 -9.13 -3.47 -10.99
N PHE A 158 -7.90 -2.94 -10.97
CA PHE A 158 -7.19 -2.37 -12.10
C PHE A 158 -5.95 -3.21 -12.41
N ASN A 159 -5.71 -3.56 -13.67
CA ASN A 159 -4.70 -4.56 -14.03
C ASN A 159 -3.43 -3.95 -14.63
N GLY A 160 -3.56 -2.84 -15.38
CA GLY A 160 -2.46 -2.29 -16.16
C GLY A 160 -1.95 -3.28 -17.22
N ILE A 161 -0.66 -3.19 -17.55
CA ILE A 161 0.00 -4.10 -18.48
C ILE A 161 0.75 -5.19 -17.71
N ASN A 162 0.51 -6.45 -18.08
CA ASN A 162 1.33 -7.59 -17.67
C ASN A 162 2.32 -7.95 -18.79
N ARG A 163 3.62 -7.98 -18.46
CA ARG A 163 4.70 -8.32 -19.42
C ARG A 163 4.64 -9.76 -19.91
N GLU A 164 4.05 -10.64 -19.13
CA GLU A 164 3.90 -12.07 -19.45
C GLU A 164 2.64 -12.35 -20.28
N ALA A 165 1.73 -11.38 -20.37
CA ALA A 165 0.48 -11.51 -21.12
C ALA A 165 0.69 -11.18 -22.61
N THR A 166 -0.12 -11.80 -23.47
CA THR A 166 -0.16 -11.48 -24.89
C THR A 166 -0.63 -10.04 -25.13
N THR A 167 -0.31 -9.49 -26.31
CA THR A 167 -0.77 -8.14 -26.69
C THR A 167 -2.29 -8.01 -26.66
N ALA A 168 -3.02 -9.07 -27.04
CA ALA A 168 -4.48 -9.09 -27.02
C ALA A 168 -5.05 -9.05 -25.59
N GLU A 169 -4.46 -9.82 -24.67
CA GLU A 169 -4.86 -9.81 -23.25
C GLU A 169 -4.57 -8.46 -22.60
N ASN A 170 -3.40 -7.87 -22.87
CA ASN A 170 -3.06 -6.53 -22.40
C ASN A 170 -4.04 -5.47 -22.95
N LEU A 171 -4.41 -5.55 -24.23
CA LEU A 171 -5.41 -4.64 -24.80
C LEU A 171 -6.78 -4.80 -24.13
N ALA A 172 -7.20 -6.04 -23.84
CA ALA A 172 -8.46 -6.31 -23.14
C ALA A 172 -8.43 -5.81 -21.68
N ALA A 173 -7.31 -5.97 -20.98
CA ALA A 173 -7.10 -5.43 -19.64
C ALA A 173 -7.21 -3.90 -19.63
N ILE A 174 -6.51 -3.20 -20.53
CA ILE A 174 -6.57 -1.75 -20.64
C ILE A 174 -7.99 -1.26 -20.95
N LYS A 175 -8.72 -1.93 -21.86
CA LYS A 175 -10.13 -1.57 -22.15
C LYS A 175 -11.01 -1.67 -20.91
N ARG A 176 -10.83 -2.72 -20.11
CA ARG A 176 -11.55 -2.93 -18.84
C ARG A 176 -11.20 -1.83 -17.84
N ASP A 177 -9.92 -1.51 -17.69
CA ASP A 177 -9.44 -0.52 -16.75
C ASP A 177 -9.96 0.89 -17.10
N VAL A 178 -9.96 1.25 -18.39
CA VAL A 178 -10.56 2.50 -18.89
C VAL A 178 -12.05 2.55 -18.55
N TYR A 179 -12.79 1.47 -18.83
CA TYR A 179 -14.22 1.40 -18.54
C TYR A 179 -14.52 1.52 -17.03
N SER A 180 -13.76 0.83 -16.18
CA SER A 180 -13.87 0.93 -14.72
C SER A 180 -13.59 2.34 -14.23
N LEU A 181 -12.56 3.00 -14.76
CA LEU A 181 -12.24 4.38 -14.39
C LEU A 181 -13.34 5.36 -14.83
N MET A 182 -13.89 5.19 -16.02
CA MET A 182 -15.01 6.03 -16.50
C MET A 182 -16.29 5.81 -15.68
N LYS A 183 -16.53 4.58 -15.18
CA LYS A 183 -17.63 4.35 -14.22
C LYS A 183 -17.46 5.17 -12.95
N LEU A 184 -16.25 5.20 -12.39
CA LEU A 184 -15.96 5.98 -11.18
C LEU A 184 -16.17 7.49 -11.44
N LEU A 185 -15.72 7.99 -12.59
CA LEU A 185 -15.96 9.38 -13.00
C LEU A 185 -17.46 9.68 -13.13
N HIS A 186 -18.21 8.85 -13.86
CA HIS A 186 -19.65 9.03 -14.04
C HIS A 186 -20.44 8.92 -12.74
N ALA A 187 -20.00 8.07 -11.81
CA ALA A 187 -20.55 7.94 -10.47
C ALA A 187 -20.09 9.05 -9.50
N LYS A 188 -19.31 10.02 -9.99
CA LYS A 188 -18.74 11.14 -9.21
C LYS A 188 -17.89 10.68 -8.01
N GLN A 189 -17.28 9.51 -8.13
CA GLN A 189 -16.30 8.99 -7.16
C GLN A 189 -14.90 9.56 -7.42
N LEU A 190 -14.66 10.10 -8.62
CA LEU A 190 -13.43 10.78 -9.01
C LEU A 190 -13.78 12.11 -9.69
N SER A 191 -12.94 13.14 -9.50
CA SER A 191 -12.98 14.33 -10.36
C SER A 191 -12.47 14.02 -11.77
N GLU A 192 -12.78 14.89 -12.73
CA GLU A 192 -12.28 14.78 -14.09
C GLU A 192 -10.75 14.81 -14.15
N ALA A 193 -10.11 15.70 -13.39
CA ALA A 193 -8.66 15.81 -13.37
C ALA A 193 -8.00 14.54 -12.79
N HIS A 194 -8.61 13.94 -11.76
CA HIS A 194 -8.12 12.67 -11.23
C HIS A 194 -8.25 11.55 -12.27
N ALA A 195 -9.40 11.46 -12.95
CA ALA A 195 -9.59 10.48 -14.02
C ALA A 195 -8.57 10.66 -15.16
N ILE A 196 -8.29 11.91 -15.59
CA ILE A 196 -7.25 12.21 -16.59
C ILE A 196 -5.88 11.74 -16.11
N SER A 197 -5.51 12.01 -14.85
CA SER A 197 -4.24 11.60 -14.26
C SER A 197 -4.06 10.07 -14.28
N GLN A 198 -5.11 9.32 -13.93
CA GLN A 198 -5.09 7.85 -13.98
C GLN A 198 -5.07 7.34 -15.43
N LEU A 199 -5.78 7.97 -16.36
CA LEU A 199 -5.74 7.64 -17.79
C LEU A 199 -4.36 7.85 -18.41
N SER A 200 -3.66 8.93 -18.05
CA SER A 200 -2.28 9.15 -18.49
C SER A 200 -1.33 8.04 -18.01
N ASN A 201 -1.68 7.37 -16.91
CA ASN A 201 -0.95 6.26 -16.33
C ASN A 201 -1.64 4.90 -16.54
N ILE A 202 -2.53 4.76 -17.52
CA ILE A 202 -3.38 3.57 -17.68
C ILE A 202 -2.58 2.26 -17.78
N ARG A 203 -1.35 2.31 -18.29
CA ARG A 203 -0.47 1.13 -18.39
C ARG A 203 0.07 0.63 -17.05
N LYS A 204 0.06 1.48 -16.02
CA LYS A 204 0.52 1.24 -14.64
C LYS A 204 -0.60 1.50 -13.62
N ILE A 205 -1.87 1.40 -14.06
CA ILE A 205 -3.03 1.73 -13.22
C ILE A 205 -3.21 0.73 -12.07
N ASP A 206 -2.54 -0.42 -12.11
CA ASP A 206 -2.52 -1.41 -11.02
C ASP A 206 -2.09 -0.80 -9.67
N ARG A 207 -1.32 0.29 -9.71
CA ARG A 207 -0.90 1.05 -8.52
C ARG A 207 -2.06 1.80 -7.85
N PHE A 208 -3.08 2.15 -8.63
CA PHE A 208 -4.27 2.81 -8.11
C PHE A 208 -5.09 1.89 -7.21
N ASN A 209 -4.95 0.56 -7.31
CA ASN A 209 -5.70 -0.39 -6.48
C ASN A 209 -5.61 -0.09 -4.98
N ARG A 210 -4.42 0.26 -4.47
CA ARG A 210 -4.22 0.58 -3.04
C ARG A 210 -5.09 1.76 -2.60
N GLN A 211 -5.17 2.79 -3.44
CA GLN A 211 -5.99 3.97 -3.15
C GLN A 211 -7.47 3.65 -3.35
N TYR A 212 -7.79 2.90 -4.39
CA TYR A 212 -9.16 2.53 -4.74
C TYR A 212 -9.84 1.68 -3.67
N VAL A 213 -9.19 0.65 -3.13
CA VAL A 213 -9.80 -0.22 -2.10
C VAL A 213 -10.09 0.52 -0.78
N ALA A 214 -9.45 1.67 -0.55
CA ALA A 214 -9.72 2.54 0.59
C ALA A 214 -10.82 3.58 0.30
N MET A 215 -11.30 3.69 -0.95
CA MET A 215 -12.44 4.54 -1.30
C MET A 215 -13.76 3.84 -0.94
N PRO A 216 -14.84 4.58 -0.66
CA PRO A 216 -16.15 4.00 -0.37
C PRO A 216 -16.62 2.98 -1.42
N ASP A 217 -16.46 3.28 -2.72
CA ASP A 217 -16.80 2.35 -3.80
C ASP A 217 -15.96 1.07 -3.77
N GLY A 218 -14.67 1.17 -3.43
CA GLY A 218 -13.79 0.01 -3.29
C GLY A 218 -14.24 -0.93 -2.16
N VAL A 219 -14.56 -0.38 -1.00
CA VAL A 219 -15.12 -1.13 0.15
C VAL A 219 -16.44 -1.80 -0.24
N LEU A 220 -17.35 -1.06 -0.88
CA LEU A 220 -18.63 -1.62 -1.36
C LEU A 220 -18.44 -2.74 -2.39
N ASN A 221 -17.45 -2.64 -3.27
CA ASN A 221 -17.15 -3.70 -4.22
C ASN A 221 -16.54 -4.93 -3.56
N GLN A 222 -15.69 -4.78 -2.53
CA GLN A 222 -15.22 -5.92 -1.72
C GLN A 222 -16.39 -6.62 -1.03
N LEU A 223 -17.27 -5.85 -0.38
CA LEU A 223 -18.46 -6.39 0.28
C LEU A 223 -19.40 -7.09 -0.68
N SER A 224 -19.65 -6.50 -1.86
CA SER A 224 -20.48 -7.12 -2.90
C SER A 224 -19.96 -8.51 -3.25
N VAL A 225 -18.64 -8.66 -3.37
CA VAL A 225 -17.99 -9.95 -3.61
C VAL A 225 -18.19 -10.92 -2.43
N PHE A 226 -18.01 -10.47 -1.18
CA PHE A 226 -18.22 -11.32 0.00
C PHE A 226 -19.67 -11.76 0.17
N ILE A 227 -20.62 -10.83 -0.02
CA ILE A 227 -22.06 -11.10 0.04
C ILE A 227 -22.44 -12.08 -1.07
N GLN A 228 -21.90 -11.92 -2.28
CA GLN A 228 -22.13 -12.88 -3.36
C GLN A 228 -21.58 -14.26 -3.03
N ALA A 229 -20.39 -14.35 -2.42
CA ALA A 229 -19.80 -15.61 -1.98
C ALA A 229 -20.66 -16.31 -0.91
N ILE A 230 -21.12 -15.57 0.11
CA ILE A 230 -22.05 -16.08 1.13
C ILE A 230 -23.39 -16.47 0.48
N GLY A 231 -23.95 -15.65 -0.42
CA GLY A 231 -25.22 -15.97 -1.08
C GLY A 231 -25.19 -17.25 -1.94
N ARG A 232 -24.02 -17.85 -2.21
CA ARG A 232 -23.94 -19.15 -2.91
C ARG A 232 -24.31 -20.34 -2.04
N ILE A 233 -24.27 -20.19 -0.72
CA ILE A 233 -24.57 -21.26 0.25
C ILE A 233 -25.96 -21.12 0.90
N GLU A 234 -26.80 -20.23 0.38
CA GLU A 234 -28.19 -20.03 0.83
C GLU A 234 -29.20 -20.52 -0.22
N ARG A 235 -28.80 -21.47 -1.04
CA ARG A 235 -29.56 -21.90 -2.23
C ARG A 235 -30.31 -23.20 -2.02
N VAL A 236 -30.07 -23.90 -0.92
CA VAL A 236 -30.85 -25.07 -0.52
C VAL A 236 -32.04 -24.61 0.33
N TRP A 237 -33.24 -25.08 -0.05
CA TRP A 237 -34.51 -24.75 0.62
C TRP A 237 -34.78 -25.59 1.88
N GLN A 238 -33.75 -26.21 2.44
CA GLN A 238 -33.83 -27.07 3.62
C GLN A 238 -33.20 -26.36 4.81
N PRO A 239 -33.65 -26.63 6.05
CA PRO A 239 -33.00 -26.10 7.24
C PRO A 239 -31.52 -26.52 7.30
N THR A 240 -30.63 -25.55 7.11
CA THR A 240 -29.18 -25.78 7.22
C THR A 240 -28.79 -25.84 8.70
N PRO A 241 -27.95 -26.79 9.13
CA PRO A 241 -27.40 -26.79 10.48
C PRO A 241 -26.59 -25.51 10.74
N GLN A 242 -26.25 -25.26 12.01
CA GLN A 242 -25.47 -24.07 12.39
C GLN A 242 -24.17 -23.98 11.57
N GLN A 243 -24.08 -22.92 10.76
CA GLN A 243 -22.90 -22.61 9.95
C GLN A 243 -21.91 -21.75 10.75
N THR A 244 -20.63 -21.88 10.43
CA THR A 244 -19.56 -21.07 11.02
C THR A 244 -18.82 -20.34 9.91
N LEU A 245 -18.72 -19.02 10.05
CA LEU A 245 -17.99 -18.15 9.13
C LEU A 245 -16.64 -17.78 9.74
N PHE A 246 -15.57 -18.09 9.03
CA PHE A 246 -14.22 -17.62 9.30
C PHE A 246 -13.89 -16.50 8.31
N VAL A 247 -13.46 -15.36 8.83
CA VAL A 247 -13.03 -14.21 8.05
C VAL A 247 -11.55 -13.95 8.33
N ASP A 248 -10.78 -13.75 7.27
CA ASP A 248 -9.43 -13.20 7.39
C ASP A 248 -9.47 -11.74 7.88
N ARG A 249 -8.35 -11.23 8.40
CA ARG A 249 -8.22 -9.84 8.86
C ARG A 249 -8.65 -8.83 7.80
N SER A 250 -8.21 -9.01 6.56
CA SER A 250 -8.51 -8.08 5.46
C SER A 250 -10.01 -8.05 5.10
N VAL A 251 -10.67 -9.21 5.17
CA VAL A 251 -12.11 -9.35 4.95
C VAL A 251 -12.90 -8.76 6.13
N TYR A 252 -12.47 -9.06 7.35
CA TYR A 252 -13.05 -8.48 8.57
C TYR A 252 -13.01 -6.96 8.54
N GLN A 253 -11.87 -6.35 8.18
CA GLN A 253 -11.73 -4.90 8.12
C GLN A 253 -12.73 -4.24 7.16
N ALA A 254 -12.97 -4.82 5.99
CA ALA A 254 -13.98 -4.33 5.05
C ALA A 254 -15.41 -4.44 5.62
N PHE A 255 -15.76 -5.56 6.25
CA PHE A 255 -17.04 -5.69 6.96
C PHE A 255 -17.18 -4.71 8.11
N GLU A 256 -16.13 -4.53 8.91
CA GLU A 256 -16.13 -3.61 10.04
C GLU A 256 -16.34 -2.17 9.59
N GLN A 257 -15.64 -1.72 8.54
CA GLN A 257 -15.86 -0.39 7.95
C GLN A 257 -17.32 -0.21 7.54
N PHE A 258 -17.87 -1.17 6.79
CA PHE A 258 -19.28 -1.13 6.39
C PHE A 258 -20.24 -1.08 7.57
N CYS A 259 -19.95 -1.84 8.62
CA CYS A 259 -20.81 -1.99 9.78
C CYS A 259 -20.77 -0.77 10.71
N THR A 260 -19.62 -0.12 10.83
CA THR A 260 -19.37 0.88 11.88
C THR A 260 -19.20 2.30 11.36
N ALA A 261 -18.72 2.50 10.12
CA ALA A 261 -18.53 3.84 9.59
C ALA A 261 -19.87 4.51 9.21
N GLU A 262 -19.95 5.82 9.49
CA GLU A 262 -21.16 6.60 9.25
C GLU A 262 -21.42 6.82 7.75
N GLU A 263 -20.35 6.88 6.95
CA GLU A 263 -20.44 7.06 5.49
C GLU A 263 -21.19 5.94 4.76
N PHE A 264 -21.19 4.72 5.32
CA PHE A 264 -21.92 3.56 4.74
C PHE A 264 -23.31 3.35 5.33
N LYS A 265 -23.78 4.23 6.23
CA LYS A 265 -25.04 4.01 6.95
C LYS A 265 -26.25 3.91 6.02
N SER A 266 -26.27 4.72 4.96
CA SER A 266 -27.37 4.72 3.97
C SER A 266 -27.41 3.40 3.20
N GLU A 267 -26.26 2.98 2.68
CA GLU A 267 -26.04 1.77 1.90
C GLU A 267 -26.31 0.53 2.74
N ARG A 268 -25.84 0.52 3.99
CA ARG A 268 -26.09 -0.54 4.97
C ARG A 268 -27.59 -0.68 5.27
N ASN A 269 -28.27 0.43 5.54
CA ASN A 269 -29.71 0.40 5.80
C ASN A 269 -30.51 -0.05 4.58
N ASN A 270 -30.09 0.33 3.37
CA ASN A 270 -30.72 -0.13 2.14
C ASN A 270 -30.49 -1.62 1.90
N PHE A 271 -29.25 -2.10 2.06
CA PHE A 271 -28.89 -3.51 1.93
C PHE A 271 -29.69 -4.39 2.88
N LEU A 272 -29.77 -4.02 4.17
CA LEU A 272 -30.50 -4.76 5.19
C LEU A 272 -32.02 -4.86 4.93
N ARG A 273 -32.60 -4.12 3.99
CA ARG A 273 -34.02 -4.31 3.61
C ARG A 273 -34.24 -5.55 2.75
N TYR A 274 -33.20 -5.99 2.05
CA TYR A 274 -33.25 -7.09 1.09
C TYR A 274 -32.29 -8.23 1.46
N ALA A 275 -31.58 -8.09 2.59
CA ALA A 275 -30.63 -9.08 3.06
C ALA A 275 -31.34 -10.37 3.51
N SER A 276 -30.69 -11.51 3.29
CA SER A 276 -31.13 -12.78 3.84
C SER A 276 -31.00 -12.80 5.36
N ALA A 277 -31.70 -13.73 6.02
CA ALA A 277 -31.61 -13.90 7.47
C ALA A 277 -30.17 -14.17 7.94
N SER A 278 -29.38 -14.95 7.19
CA SER A 278 -27.98 -15.19 7.55
C SER A 278 -27.13 -13.94 7.38
N MET A 279 -27.37 -13.14 6.33
CA MET A 279 -26.66 -11.85 6.19
C MET A 279 -27.01 -10.87 7.31
N HIS A 280 -28.27 -10.81 7.76
CA HIS A 280 -28.63 -10.06 8.97
C HIS A 280 -27.84 -10.52 10.19
N GLN A 281 -27.72 -11.84 10.40
CA GLN A 281 -26.96 -12.39 11.52
C GLN A 281 -25.46 -12.06 11.42
N VAL A 282 -24.86 -12.21 10.23
CA VAL A 282 -23.45 -11.90 9.99
C VAL A 282 -23.17 -10.44 10.31
N ILE A 283 -23.96 -9.50 9.77
CA ILE A 283 -23.78 -8.07 10.02
C ILE A 283 -23.96 -7.76 11.52
N ASN A 284 -24.99 -8.29 12.18
CA ASN A 284 -25.22 -8.05 13.61
C ASN A 284 -24.09 -8.58 14.49
N LEU A 285 -23.58 -9.79 14.20
CA LEU A 285 -22.47 -10.39 14.94
C LEU A 285 -21.18 -9.59 14.76
N LEU A 286 -20.87 -9.19 13.52
CA LEU A 286 -19.68 -8.39 13.22
C LEU A 286 -19.76 -6.98 13.83
N SER A 287 -20.91 -6.30 13.74
CA SER A 287 -21.13 -5.03 14.42
C SER A 287 -20.96 -5.15 15.94
N GLY A 288 -21.53 -6.19 16.55
CA GLY A 288 -21.42 -6.43 17.99
C GLY A 288 -19.99 -6.77 18.43
N TYR A 289 -19.26 -7.54 17.62
CA TYR A 289 -17.86 -7.85 17.85
C TYR A 289 -16.99 -6.60 17.72
N ALA A 290 -17.15 -5.82 16.65
CA ALA A 290 -16.39 -4.59 16.43
C ALA A 290 -16.56 -3.60 17.58
N HIS A 291 -17.80 -3.41 18.07
CA HIS A 291 -18.05 -2.53 19.21
C HIS A 291 -17.35 -3.01 20.49
N LYS A 292 -17.48 -4.30 20.83
CA LYS A 292 -16.82 -4.88 22.02
C LYS A 292 -15.30 -4.83 21.92
N HIS A 293 -14.75 -5.17 20.75
CA HIS A 293 -13.32 -5.11 20.50
C HIS A 293 -12.80 -3.68 20.63
N ARG A 294 -13.52 -2.70 20.06
CA ARG A 294 -13.17 -1.29 20.17
C ARG A 294 -13.15 -0.79 21.62
N THR A 295 -14.12 -1.19 22.43
CA THR A 295 -14.14 -0.88 23.87
C THR A 295 -12.95 -1.50 24.61
N HIS A 296 -12.61 -2.76 24.30
CA HIS A 296 -11.50 -3.45 24.94
C HIS A 296 -10.16 -2.76 24.67
N ILE A 297 -9.91 -2.35 23.43
CA ILE A 297 -8.61 -1.78 23.06
C ILE A 297 -8.43 -0.32 23.52
N GLU A 298 -9.50 0.39 23.92
CA GLU A 298 -9.42 1.83 24.28
C GLU A 298 -8.38 2.08 25.37
N ASP A 299 -8.36 1.24 26.41
CA ASP A 299 -7.42 1.36 27.53
C ASP A 299 -5.97 0.97 27.16
N GLU A 300 -5.80 0.27 26.03
CA GLU A 300 -4.50 -0.14 25.50
C GLU A 300 -3.93 0.85 24.49
N LEU A 301 -4.69 1.87 24.05
CA LEU A 301 -4.22 2.82 23.05
C LEU A 301 -3.14 3.76 23.61
N HIS A 302 -2.05 3.92 22.88
CA HIS A 302 -1.03 4.92 23.19
C HIS A 302 -1.31 6.21 22.40
N ASP A 303 -1.85 7.23 23.09
CA ASP A 303 -2.10 8.55 22.51
C ASP A 303 -0.81 9.40 22.46
N ILE A 304 -0.35 9.70 21.25
CA ILE A 304 0.82 10.55 21.00
C ILE A 304 0.46 11.94 20.48
N ARG A 305 -0.83 12.30 20.39
CA ARG A 305 -1.32 13.55 19.80
C ARG A 305 -0.75 14.77 20.50
N ARG A 306 -0.78 14.79 21.83
CA ARG A 306 -0.29 15.93 22.61
C ARG A 306 1.22 16.13 22.42
N ALA A 307 1.99 15.06 22.46
CA ALA A 307 3.44 15.11 22.22
C ALA A 307 3.73 15.61 20.79
N ASN A 308 3.02 15.08 19.79
CA ASN A 308 3.17 15.49 18.39
C ASN A 308 2.82 16.97 18.16
N LEU A 309 1.79 17.51 18.84
CA LEU A 309 1.46 18.94 18.80
C LEU A 309 2.54 19.81 19.45
N GLN A 310 3.16 19.34 20.54
CA GLN A 310 4.27 20.06 21.17
C GLN A 310 5.49 20.10 20.27
N ALA A 311 5.84 18.99 19.62
CA ALA A 311 6.93 18.95 18.66
C ALA A 311 6.69 19.88 17.46
N LYS A 312 5.45 19.89 16.95
CA LYS A 312 5.03 20.83 15.91
C LYS A 312 5.20 22.29 16.32
N ALA A 313 4.82 22.64 17.56
CA ALA A 313 4.98 24.00 18.06
C ALA A 313 6.46 24.40 18.20
N ALA A 314 7.31 23.49 18.69
CA ALA A 314 8.75 23.73 18.81
C ALA A 314 9.44 23.90 17.44
N ILE A 315 9.11 23.04 16.46
CA ILE A 315 9.61 23.20 15.08
C ILE A 315 9.11 24.51 14.46
N HIS A 316 7.86 24.90 14.69
CA HIS A 316 7.36 26.18 14.21
C HIS A 316 8.17 27.36 14.78
N GLN A 317 8.54 27.30 16.06
CA GLN A 317 9.41 28.30 16.67
C GLN A 317 10.79 28.35 16.02
N LEU A 318 11.41 27.20 15.72
CA LEU A 318 12.67 27.14 14.95
C LEU A 318 12.52 27.78 13.56
N VAL A 319 11.41 27.54 12.86
CA VAL A 319 11.13 28.17 11.56
C VAL A 319 11.02 29.71 11.69
N VAL A 320 10.41 30.21 12.76
CA VAL A 320 10.36 31.66 13.05
C VAL A 320 11.77 32.21 13.30
N GLU A 321 12.60 31.51 14.07
CA GLU A 321 14.01 31.90 14.30
C GLU A 321 14.83 31.90 13.02
N ILE A 322 14.63 30.93 12.13
CA ILE A 322 15.23 30.90 10.79
C ILE A 322 14.80 32.15 9.99
N GLN A 323 13.51 32.52 10.02
CA GLN A 323 13.03 33.72 9.34
C GLN A 323 13.68 34.99 9.89
N GLN A 324 13.80 35.12 11.20
CA GLN A 324 14.49 36.25 11.85
C GLN A 324 15.97 36.28 11.47
N PHE A 325 16.62 35.13 11.39
CA PHE A 325 18.03 35.03 11.00
C PHE A 325 18.25 35.51 9.58
N ARG A 326 17.38 35.15 8.62
CA ARG A 326 17.48 35.64 7.24
C ARG A 326 17.36 37.16 7.15
N GLN A 327 16.53 37.76 7.99
CA GLN A 327 16.26 39.21 7.95
C GLN A 327 17.28 40.03 8.75
N HIS A 328 17.79 39.49 9.86
CA HIS A 328 18.51 40.25 10.87
C HIS A 328 19.84 39.62 11.30
N GLY A 329 20.20 38.44 10.78
CA GLY A 329 21.38 37.68 11.19
C GLY A 329 21.30 37.11 12.61
N LYS A 330 20.10 37.05 13.22
CA LYS A 330 19.88 36.57 14.58
C LYS A 330 18.73 35.55 14.68
N PRO A 331 18.84 34.51 15.52
CA PRO A 331 20.03 34.16 16.31
C PRO A 331 21.14 33.57 15.42
N ALA A 332 22.40 33.95 15.68
CA ALA A 332 23.52 33.68 14.77
C ALA A 332 23.89 32.19 14.68
N ASP A 333 23.50 31.39 15.68
CA ASP A 333 23.77 29.97 15.78
C ASP A 333 22.67 29.09 15.16
N ILE A 334 21.59 29.67 14.63
CA ILE A 334 20.42 28.91 14.14
C ILE A 334 20.77 27.91 13.05
N ARG A 335 21.72 28.25 12.16
CA ARG A 335 22.19 27.32 11.11
C ARG A 335 22.78 26.06 11.72
N ASN A 336 23.64 26.24 12.73
CA ASN A 336 24.29 25.12 13.40
C ASN A 336 23.27 24.28 14.17
N ARG A 337 22.30 24.92 14.84
CA ARG A 337 21.21 24.20 15.54
C ARG A 337 20.36 23.39 14.57
N TRP A 338 19.98 23.99 13.44
CA TRP A 338 19.20 23.33 12.40
C TRP A 338 19.95 22.16 11.74
N GLN A 339 21.22 22.37 11.39
CA GLN A 339 22.07 21.32 10.81
C GLN A 339 22.26 20.16 11.79
N ARG A 340 22.55 20.44 13.08
CA ARG A 340 22.67 19.39 14.11
C ARG A 340 21.37 18.60 14.25
N LEU A 341 20.22 19.26 14.32
CA LEU A 341 18.93 18.58 14.37
C LEU A 341 18.74 17.61 13.19
N ARG A 342 19.12 18.03 11.98
CA ARG A 342 19.02 17.21 10.78
C ARG A 342 19.99 16.03 10.79
N GLU A 343 21.23 16.25 11.22
CA GLU A 343 22.23 15.19 11.39
C GLU A 343 21.80 14.19 12.46
N ASP A 344 21.28 14.67 13.59
CA ASP A 344 20.81 13.82 14.70
C ASP A 344 19.61 12.96 14.28
N VAL A 345 18.66 13.50 13.48
CA VAL A 345 17.56 12.68 12.98
C VAL A 345 18.02 11.65 11.94
N LEU A 346 19.02 11.96 11.11
CA LEU A 346 19.58 11.02 10.13
C LEU A 346 20.37 9.89 10.79
N ARG A 347 21.07 10.19 11.90
CA ARG A 347 21.82 9.22 12.71
C ARG A 347 20.95 8.45 13.70
N HIS A 348 19.65 8.77 13.79
CA HIS A 348 18.73 8.24 14.81
C HIS A 348 19.26 8.44 16.24
N THR A 349 19.93 9.58 16.52
CA THR A 349 20.42 9.90 17.85
C THR A 349 19.26 10.39 18.74
N MET A 350 18.33 9.51 19.07
CA MET A 350 17.02 9.86 19.65
C MET A 350 17.07 10.68 20.96
N GLN A 351 18.19 10.64 21.68
CA GLN A 351 18.44 11.36 22.93
C GLN A 351 19.34 12.60 22.75
N ALA A 352 19.61 13.02 21.51
CA ALA A 352 20.38 14.23 21.26
C ALA A 352 19.64 15.47 21.75
N HIS A 353 20.39 16.44 22.28
CA HIS A 353 19.84 17.69 22.80
C HIS A 353 18.94 18.41 21.78
N SER A 354 19.32 18.38 20.50
CA SER A 354 18.54 19.00 19.41
C SER A 354 17.14 18.38 19.24
N ILE A 355 17.03 17.06 19.43
CA ILE A 355 15.77 16.31 19.36
C ILE A 355 14.95 16.51 20.64
N GLU A 356 15.59 16.59 21.80
CA GLU A 356 14.94 16.91 23.07
C GLU A 356 14.36 18.33 23.08
N GLU A 357 15.09 19.32 22.54
CA GLU A 357 14.62 20.72 22.40
C GLU A 357 13.28 20.78 21.65
N ILE A 358 13.15 19.98 20.59
CA ILE A 358 11.91 19.89 19.80
C ILE A 358 10.94 18.83 20.32
N LYS A 359 11.24 18.15 21.43
CA LYS A 359 10.42 17.07 22.02
C LYS A 359 10.04 16.03 20.98
N GLY A 360 11.00 15.62 20.15
CA GLY A 360 10.72 15.01 18.86
C GLY A 360 10.38 13.52 18.86
N THR A 361 10.42 12.86 20.02
CA THR A 361 10.33 11.40 20.12
C THR A 361 9.18 10.93 21.01
N PHE A 362 8.75 9.69 20.79
CA PHE A 362 7.88 8.92 21.68
C PHE A 362 8.41 7.49 21.80
N GLN A 363 7.95 6.73 22.78
CA GLN A 363 8.36 5.34 22.98
C GLN A 363 7.13 4.43 23.03
N THR A 364 7.19 3.29 22.37
CA THR A 364 6.10 2.29 22.40
C THR A 364 6.67 0.90 22.18
N ASP A 365 6.05 -0.10 22.81
CA ASP A 365 6.37 -1.51 22.58
C ASP A 365 5.50 -2.13 21.47
N TYR A 366 4.65 -1.32 20.82
CA TYR A 366 3.71 -1.75 19.79
C TYR A 366 4.29 -1.83 18.38
N ILE A 367 5.60 -1.74 18.23
CA ILE A 367 6.23 -1.90 16.92
C ILE A 367 6.34 -3.38 16.55
N LEU A 368 5.97 -3.71 15.32
CA LEU A 368 6.18 -5.04 14.74
C LEU A 368 6.74 -4.88 13.34
N ASP A 369 7.92 -5.45 13.10
CA ASP A 369 8.62 -5.41 11.80
C ASP A 369 8.70 -4.00 11.19
N GLY A 370 9.11 -3.02 12.00
CA GLY A 370 9.23 -1.61 11.61
C GLY A 370 7.90 -0.89 11.34
N THR A 371 6.77 -1.50 11.71
CA THR A 371 5.42 -0.97 11.45
C THR A 371 4.67 -0.71 12.76
N LEU A 372 4.03 0.45 12.83
CA LEU A 372 3.08 0.83 13.87
C LEU A 372 1.67 0.92 13.26
N TYR A 373 0.63 0.70 14.06
CA TYR A 373 -0.75 0.90 13.64
C TYR A 373 -1.29 2.18 14.26
N ILE A 374 -1.56 3.19 13.44
CA ILE A 374 -1.94 4.54 13.89
C ILE A 374 -3.25 4.98 13.25
N ASN A 375 -4.13 5.61 14.03
CA ASN A 375 -5.39 6.17 13.52
C ASN A 375 -5.26 7.68 13.23
N LYS A 376 -6.32 8.27 12.66
CA LYS A 376 -6.41 9.73 12.38
C LYS A 376 -6.30 10.61 13.62
N HIS A 377 -6.53 10.06 14.81
CA HIS A 377 -6.43 10.75 16.09
C HIS A 377 -5.01 10.70 16.69
N GLN A 378 -4.06 10.05 16.01
CA GLN A 378 -2.68 9.85 16.47
C GLN A 378 -2.61 8.98 17.72
N GLN A 379 -3.52 8.00 17.82
CA GLN A 379 -3.43 6.91 18.77
C GLN A 379 -2.77 5.72 18.09
N ILE A 380 -1.88 5.03 18.82
CA ILE A 380 -1.18 3.84 18.37
C ILE A 380 -1.79 2.62 19.07
N ALA A 381 -2.15 1.61 18.29
CA ALA A 381 -2.73 0.38 18.79
C ALA A 381 -1.69 -0.75 18.89
N PRO A 382 -1.88 -1.72 19.80
CA PRO A 382 -1.08 -2.95 19.84
C PRO A 382 -1.06 -3.68 18.49
N PRO A 383 0.03 -4.42 18.15
CA PRO A 383 0.13 -5.14 16.87
C PRO A 383 -0.96 -6.18 16.64
N SER A 384 -1.50 -6.74 17.72
CA SER A 384 -2.62 -7.70 17.74
C SER A 384 -3.97 -7.07 17.42
N THR A 385 -4.05 -5.74 17.28
CA THR A 385 -5.31 -5.04 17.03
C THR A 385 -5.81 -5.33 15.61
N HIS A 386 -7.01 -5.89 15.52
CA HIS A 386 -7.63 -6.27 14.26
C HIS A 386 -8.82 -5.36 14.00
N THR A 387 -8.55 -4.14 13.55
CA THR A 387 -9.58 -3.18 13.16
C THR A 387 -9.14 -2.34 11.96
N ALA A 388 -10.09 -1.73 11.28
CA ALA A 388 -9.92 -0.85 10.14
C ALA A 388 -9.72 0.62 10.53
N GLU A 389 -9.85 0.97 11.81
CA GLU A 389 -9.59 2.33 12.31
C GLU A 389 -8.11 2.72 12.25
N PHE A 390 -7.20 1.74 12.38
CA PHE A 390 -5.75 1.98 12.44
C PHE A 390 -5.08 1.51 11.15
N GLU A 391 -4.32 2.40 10.54
CA GLU A 391 -3.57 2.15 9.31
C GLU A 391 -2.11 1.79 9.64
N PRO A 392 -1.48 0.91 8.85
CA PRO A 392 -0.07 0.60 9.01
C PRO A 392 0.81 1.79 8.62
N TRP A 393 1.56 2.30 9.58
CA TRP A 393 2.63 3.26 9.38
C TRP A 393 3.98 2.54 9.45
N ASN A 394 4.51 2.21 8.27
CA ASN A 394 5.82 1.60 8.13
C ASN A 394 6.91 2.69 8.18
N LEU A 395 7.64 2.73 9.30
CA LEU A 395 8.71 3.71 9.56
C LEU A 395 9.90 3.55 8.60
N ASN A 396 10.08 2.37 8.03
CA ASN A 396 11.18 2.06 7.10
C ASN A 396 10.87 2.43 5.65
N SER A 397 9.63 2.81 5.34
CA SER A 397 9.20 3.13 3.98
C SER A 397 10.02 4.24 3.31
N VAL A 398 10.49 5.23 4.08
CA VAL A 398 11.31 6.35 3.59
C VAL A 398 12.70 5.91 3.12
N TYR A 399 13.23 4.80 3.66
CA TYR A 399 14.55 4.29 3.31
C TYR A 399 14.55 3.32 2.14
N TYR A 400 13.40 2.73 1.79
CA TYR A 400 13.31 1.75 0.73
C TYR A 400 13.91 2.22 -0.60
N PRO A 401 13.68 3.46 -1.09
CA PRO A 401 14.34 3.95 -2.31
C PRO A 401 15.87 3.93 -2.24
N LEU A 402 16.44 4.09 -1.04
CA LEU A 402 17.89 4.17 -0.81
C LEU A 402 18.54 2.80 -0.60
N THR A 403 17.78 1.81 -0.14
CA THR A 403 18.30 0.50 0.29
C THR A 403 17.98 -0.65 -0.67
N ARG A 404 17.26 -0.41 -1.78
CA ARG A 404 16.95 -1.45 -2.79
C ARG A 404 18.20 -2.16 -3.31
N GLN A 405 19.29 -1.41 -3.48
CA GLN A 405 20.58 -1.93 -3.90
C GLN A 405 21.59 -1.69 -2.78
N LYS A 406 21.67 -2.63 -1.82
CA LYS A 406 22.44 -2.50 -0.57
C LYS A 406 23.94 -2.20 -0.75
N ASN A 407 24.49 -2.46 -1.94
CA ASN A 407 25.90 -2.23 -2.29
C ASN A 407 26.09 -1.03 -3.24
N SER A 408 25.06 -0.20 -3.42
CA SER A 408 25.14 0.96 -4.28
C SER A 408 26.03 2.07 -3.68
N ALA A 409 26.59 2.91 -4.55
CA ALA A 409 27.36 4.07 -4.11
C ALA A 409 26.55 5.03 -3.23
N LEU A 410 25.25 5.17 -3.49
CA LEU A 410 24.33 5.95 -2.66
C LEU A 410 24.21 5.37 -1.25
N THR A 411 23.96 4.07 -1.12
CA THR A 411 23.87 3.40 0.19
C THR A 411 25.20 3.50 0.95
N ASN A 412 26.33 3.32 0.26
CA ASN A 412 27.65 3.43 0.86
C ASN A 412 27.96 4.86 1.33
N TYR A 413 27.59 5.87 0.55
CA TYR A 413 27.73 7.28 0.93
C TYR A 413 27.05 7.57 2.28
N LEU A 414 25.80 7.13 2.43
CA LEU A 414 25.02 7.36 3.66
C LEU A 414 25.63 6.62 4.87
N ARG A 415 26.06 5.36 4.66
CA ARG A 415 26.72 4.57 5.72
C ARG A 415 28.04 5.16 6.18
N VAL A 416 28.87 5.66 5.27
CA VAL A 416 30.17 6.27 5.61
C VAL A 416 29.97 7.53 6.47
N ARG A 417 28.86 8.25 6.29
CA ARG A 417 28.47 9.38 7.16
C ARG A 417 27.87 8.96 8.51
N GLY A 418 27.64 7.66 8.72
CA GLY A 418 27.04 7.12 9.92
C GLY A 418 25.52 7.36 10.00
N TYR A 419 24.85 7.55 8.86
CA TYR A 419 23.40 7.70 8.82
C TYR A 419 22.70 6.35 8.85
N GLU A 420 21.61 6.29 9.60
CA GLU A 420 20.78 5.09 9.70
C GLU A 420 19.88 4.95 8.47
N LEU A 421 19.66 3.70 8.07
CA LEU A 421 18.89 3.33 6.87
C LEU A 421 17.64 2.49 7.22
N GLY A 422 17.24 2.54 8.48
CA GLY A 422 16.05 1.87 9.00
C GLY A 422 15.96 2.00 10.52
N PHE A 423 14.74 1.90 11.03
CA PHE A 423 14.43 1.81 12.44
C PHE A 423 14.54 0.36 12.92
N LEU A 424 14.99 0.21 14.17
CA LEU A 424 14.98 -1.05 14.91
C LEU A 424 13.56 -1.34 15.46
N ASN A 425 13.29 -2.61 15.80
CA ASN A 425 12.02 -3.05 16.38
C ASN A 425 11.89 -2.75 17.90
N SER A 426 12.60 -1.75 18.41
CA SER A 426 12.57 -1.38 19.83
C SER A 426 13.16 0.00 20.06
N GLY A 427 12.67 0.70 21.10
CA GLY A 427 13.23 1.96 21.57
C GLY A 427 12.38 3.18 21.23
N PRO A 428 12.94 4.39 21.34
CA PRO A 428 12.26 5.61 20.95
C PRO A 428 12.16 5.78 19.43
N PHE A 429 11.07 6.39 18.98
CA PHE A 429 10.76 6.69 17.58
C PHE A 429 10.47 8.18 17.42
N PHE A 430 10.66 8.72 16.21
CA PHE A 430 10.25 10.09 15.91
C PHE A 430 8.73 10.21 15.86
N LEU A 431 8.19 11.25 16.50
CA LEU A 431 6.79 11.62 16.36
C LEU A 431 6.42 11.85 14.88
N PRO A 432 5.17 11.57 14.46
CA PRO A 432 4.75 11.66 13.05
C PRO A 432 5.11 12.99 12.38
N TYR A 433 4.99 14.10 13.10
CA TYR A 433 5.36 15.41 12.56
C TYR A 433 6.87 15.57 12.35
N VAL A 434 7.71 15.05 13.25
CA VAL A 434 9.18 15.10 13.11
C VAL A 434 9.64 14.18 11.99
N TYR A 435 9.08 12.97 11.91
CA TYR A 435 9.31 12.03 10.82
C TYR A 435 9.03 12.71 9.46
N GLN A 436 7.86 13.33 9.33
CA GLN A 436 7.44 13.96 8.09
C GLN A 436 8.20 15.26 7.76
N ALA A 437 8.35 16.16 8.74
CA ALA A 437 8.82 17.53 8.52
C ALA A 437 10.35 17.66 8.52
N ILE A 438 11.05 16.81 9.28
CA ILE A 438 12.51 16.89 9.44
C ILE A 438 13.17 15.68 8.75
N LEU A 439 12.85 14.46 9.18
CA LEU A 439 13.56 13.26 8.69
C LEU A 439 13.41 13.05 7.19
N MET A 440 12.18 13.08 6.65
CA MET A 440 11.99 12.85 5.21
C MET A 440 12.67 13.93 4.34
N GLY A 441 12.72 15.17 4.84
CA GLY A 441 13.43 16.28 4.18
C GLY A 441 14.94 16.08 4.20
N ALA A 442 15.48 15.73 5.38
CA ALA A 442 16.89 15.37 5.57
C ALA A 442 17.35 14.25 4.65
N ILE A 443 16.55 13.19 4.54
CA ILE A 443 16.81 12.09 3.62
C ILE A 443 16.81 12.58 2.16
N GLY A 444 15.83 13.38 1.77
CA GLY A 444 15.69 13.93 0.42
C GLY A 444 16.91 14.75 -0.01
N GLU A 445 17.36 15.66 0.85
CA GLU A 445 18.52 16.52 0.61
C GLU A 445 19.84 15.74 0.57
N GLU A 446 20.11 14.89 1.56
CA GLU A 446 21.36 14.10 1.60
C GLU A 446 21.47 13.11 0.44
N ALA A 447 20.36 12.45 0.08
CA ALA A 447 20.34 11.56 -1.07
C ALA A 447 20.55 12.32 -2.38
N THR A 448 19.97 13.53 -2.51
CA THR A 448 20.16 14.38 -3.68
C THR A 448 21.61 14.87 -3.79
N GLN A 449 22.22 15.28 -2.67
CA GLN A 449 23.63 15.66 -2.62
C GLN A 449 24.53 14.48 -3.02
N ALA A 450 24.25 13.29 -2.51
CA ALA A 450 25.01 12.07 -2.83
C ALA A 450 25.00 11.76 -4.33
N ILE A 451 23.83 11.78 -4.98
CA ILE A 451 23.72 11.45 -6.41
C ILE A 451 24.34 12.52 -7.31
N LEU A 452 24.34 13.79 -6.90
CA LEU A 452 25.06 14.87 -7.58
C LEU A 452 26.57 14.66 -7.48
N SER A 453 27.07 14.34 -6.28
CA SER A 453 28.49 14.03 -6.05
C SER A 453 28.96 12.82 -6.86
N MET A 454 28.14 11.78 -6.99
CA MET A 454 28.40 10.63 -7.87
C MET A 454 28.53 10.99 -9.36
N LYS A 455 28.00 12.15 -9.78
CA LYS A 455 28.17 12.71 -11.13
C LYS A 455 29.25 13.76 -11.23
N GLY A 456 30.05 13.95 -10.18
CA GLY A 456 31.10 14.96 -10.14
C GLY A 456 30.57 16.38 -9.98
N ILE A 457 29.29 16.55 -9.62
CA ILE A 457 28.67 17.87 -9.41
C ILE A 457 28.82 18.23 -7.94
N LEU A 458 29.60 19.28 -7.66
CA LEU A 458 29.80 19.78 -6.31
C LEU A 458 28.67 20.76 -5.95
N ALA A 459 27.65 20.27 -5.25
CA ALA A 459 26.56 21.08 -4.70
C ALA A 459 26.53 20.94 -3.17
N THR A 460 26.40 22.06 -2.46
CA THR A 460 26.47 22.09 -0.99
C THR A 460 25.61 23.20 -0.39
N ALA A 461 25.15 22.98 0.85
CA ALA A 461 24.47 23.99 1.64
C ALA A 461 25.43 25.04 2.24
N GLU A 462 26.72 24.70 2.35
CA GLU A 462 27.74 25.55 3.00
C GLU A 462 27.97 26.89 2.27
N VAL A 463 27.77 26.90 0.95
CA VAL A 463 27.95 28.12 0.14
C VAL A 463 26.67 28.97 0.06
N ILE A 464 25.56 28.51 0.64
CA ILE A 464 24.29 29.24 0.62
C ILE A 464 24.39 30.46 1.54
N PRO A 465 24.10 31.68 1.04
CA PRO A 465 24.08 32.90 1.85
C PRO A 465 22.98 32.92 2.92
N ASP A 466 23.20 33.65 4.02
CA ASP A 466 22.26 33.73 5.16
C ASP A 466 20.85 34.15 4.77
N ARG A 467 20.72 35.07 3.82
CA ARG A 467 19.40 35.51 3.33
C ARG A 467 18.64 34.43 2.55
N LEU A 468 19.34 33.44 2.02
CA LEU A 468 18.77 32.34 1.23
C LEU A 468 18.70 31.03 2.02
N PHE A 469 19.13 31.01 3.28
CA PHE A 469 19.01 29.83 4.14
C PHE A 469 17.56 29.33 4.21
N GLU A 470 17.31 28.02 4.02
CA GLU A 470 15.97 27.40 3.95
C GLU A 470 15.01 28.00 2.89
N VAL A 471 15.50 28.89 2.02
CA VAL A 471 14.82 29.25 0.76
C VAL A 471 15.16 28.21 -0.30
N VAL A 472 16.40 27.74 -0.31
CA VAL A 472 16.94 26.70 -1.17
C VAL A 472 17.84 25.79 -0.33
N ASP A 473 18.05 24.56 -0.80
CA ASP A 473 18.68 23.51 -0.01
C ASP A 473 20.16 23.34 -0.37
N LEU A 474 20.51 23.45 -1.65
CA LEU A 474 21.89 23.39 -2.13
C LEU A 474 22.18 24.50 -3.15
N GLN A 475 23.45 24.85 -3.30
CA GLN A 475 23.95 25.63 -4.44
C GLN A 475 25.12 24.88 -5.09
N VAL A 476 25.15 24.89 -6.43
CA VAL A 476 26.30 24.39 -7.19
C VAL A 476 27.46 25.37 -7.00
N VAL A 477 28.60 24.85 -6.57
CA VAL A 477 29.78 25.67 -6.25
C VAL A 477 30.22 26.47 -7.48
N ASP A 478 30.53 27.75 -7.25
CA ASP A 478 30.96 28.73 -8.25
C ASP A 478 29.96 29.00 -9.40
N ARG A 479 28.69 28.56 -9.28
CA ARG A 479 27.65 28.79 -10.28
C ARG A 479 26.39 29.41 -9.67
N PRO A 480 25.63 30.22 -10.43
CA PRO A 480 24.35 30.80 -9.99
C PRO A 480 23.19 29.77 -10.08
N ILE A 481 23.46 28.51 -9.72
CA ILE A 481 22.48 27.42 -9.78
C ILE A 481 22.15 26.96 -8.37
N TYR A 482 20.87 27.06 -8.04
CA TYR A 482 20.32 26.70 -6.74
C TYR A 482 19.41 25.49 -6.87
N ILE A 483 19.41 24.63 -5.87
CA ILE A 483 18.67 23.37 -5.89
C ILE A 483 17.73 23.31 -4.68
N ASP A 484 16.48 22.96 -4.95
CA ASP A 484 15.43 22.68 -4.00
C ASP A 484 15.11 21.18 -4.07
N CYS A 485 15.54 20.43 -3.05
CA CYS A 485 15.39 18.99 -2.96
C CYS A 485 13.98 18.66 -2.46
N LYS A 486 13.38 17.63 -3.04
CA LYS A 486 12.04 17.15 -2.67
C LYS A 486 12.03 15.63 -2.58
N ASN A 487 11.14 15.13 -1.74
CA ASN A 487 10.92 13.70 -1.55
C ASN A 487 9.42 13.41 -1.53
N PHE A 488 8.72 13.90 -2.56
CA PHE A 488 7.30 13.68 -2.76
C PHE A 488 7.06 12.25 -3.23
N GLY A 489 6.22 11.51 -2.50
CA GLY A 489 5.72 10.22 -2.96
C GLY A 489 4.67 10.37 -4.06
N THR A 490 4.36 9.27 -4.75
CA THR A 490 3.38 9.23 -5.86
C THR A 490 2.04 9.87 -5.50
N ARG A 491 1.52 9.58 -4.30
CA ARG A 491 0.26 10.18 -3.81
C ARG A 491 0.30 11.71 -3.83
N THR A 492 1.40 12.31 -3.34
CA THR A 492 1.57 13.76 -3.31
C THR A 492 1.65 14.34 -4.72
N ILE A 493 2.35 13.67 -5.64
CA ILE A 493 2.44 14.10 -7.03
C ILE A 493 1.07 14.02 -7.71
N THR A 494 0.28 12.96 -7.47
CA THR A 494 -1.10 12.86 -8.01
C THR A 494 -2.00 13.97 -7.49
N GLN A 495 -1.84 14.37 -6.22
CA GLN A 495 -2.61 15.46 -5.62
C GLN A 495 -2.39 16.81 -6.31
N PHE A 496 -1.28 17.00 -7.02
CA PHE A 496 -0.95 18.28 -7.64
C PHE A 496 -1.96 18.70 -8.71
N ALA A 497 -2.49 17.72 -9.44
CA ALA A 497 -3.46 17.92 -10.51
C ALA A 497 -4.92 17.96 -10.02
N LEU A 498 -5.18 17.70 -8.73
CA LEU A 498 -6.54 17.59 -8.22
C LEU A 498 -7.18 18.97 -7.98
N PRO A 499 -8.47 19.16 -8.33
CA PRO A 499 -9.20 20.38 -8.04
C PRO A 499 -9.68 20.40 -6.58
N PRO A 500 -10.04 21.58 -6.01
CA PRO A 500 -10.46 21.72 -4.61
C PRO A 500 -11.67 20.89 -4.17
N ASP A 501 -12.52 20.49 -5.11
CA ASP A 501 -13.71 19.67 -4.90
C ASP A 501 -13.42 18.16 -4.93
N ASP A 502 -12.20 17.73 -5.28
CA ASP A 502 -11.81 16.33 -5.20
C ASP A 502 -11.59 15.90 -3.74
N PRO A 503 -12.12 14.75 -3.28
CA PRO A 503 -11.95 14.27 -1.92
C PRO A 503 -10.48 14.10 -1.47
N LEU A 504 -9.55 13.98 -2.41
CA LEU A 504 -8.14 13.76 -2.15
C LEU A 504 -7.29 15.03 -2.30
N TYR A 505 -7.91 16.17 -2.59
CA TYR A 505 -7.26 17.47 -2.71
C TYR A 505 -6.52 17.87 -1.44
N HIS A 506 -5.42 18.60 -1.61
CA HIS A 506 -4.70 19.21 -0.49
C HIS A 506 -4.37 20.68 -0.78
N PRO A 507 -4.74 21.61 0.14
CA PRO A 507 -4.64 23.06 -0.11
C PRO A 507 -3.20 23.58 -0.25
N ALA A 508 -2.21 22.84 0.27
CA ALA A 508 -0.80 23.20 0.17
C ALA A 508 0.03 22.26 -0.74
N LEU A 509 -0.58 21.21 -1.32
CA LEU A 509 0.10 20.25 -2.20
C LEU A 509 -0.66 20.17 -3.52
N ASN A 510 -0.77 21.32 -4.19
CA ASN A 510 -1.40 21.49 -5.49
C ASN A 510 -0.50 22.29 -6.45
N ASP A 511 -0.75 22.17 -7.76
CA ASP A 511 0.02 22.84 -8.79
C ASP A 511 0.08 24.37 -8.60
N THR A 512 -1.04 25.01 -8.31
CA THR A 512 -1.10 26.47 -8.13
C THR A 512 -0.19 26.94 -6.99
N HIS A 513 -0.26 26.28 -5.84
CA HIS A 513 0.58 26.58 -4.69
C HIS A 513 2.06 26.30 -4.98
N PHE A 514 2.36 25.18 -5.64
CA PHE A 514 3.73 24.83 -6.02
C PHE A 514 4.35 25.86 -6.97
N LYS A 515 3.64 26.25 -8.04
CA LYS A 515 4.06 27.30 -8.99
C LYS A 515 4.35 28.61 -8.28
N GLY A 516 3.39 29.11 -7.49
CA GLY A 516 3.55 30.35 -6.75
C GLY A 516 4.76 30.33 -5.80
N LYS A 517 5.00 29.19 -5.13
CA LYS A 517 6.15 29.01 -4.25
C LYS A 517 7.48 29.04 -5.03
N MET A 518 7.55 28.39 -6.19
CA MET A 518 8.79 28.37 -7.00
C MET A 518 9.11 29.73 -7.60
N ILE A 519 8.10 30.45 -8.10
CA ILE A 519 8.25 31.84 -8.57
C ILE A 519 8.76 32.73 -7.42
N HIS A 520 8.16 32.62 -6.24
CA HIS A 520 8.58 33.39 -5.07
C HIS A 520 10.03 33.11 -4.67
N LYS A 521 10.43 31.83 -4.62
CA LYS A 521 11.82 31.43 -4.33
C LYS A 521 12.79 31.99 -5.36
N TRP A 522 12.48 31.87 -6.65
CA TRP A 522 13.35 32.39 -7.71
C TRP A 522 13.54 33.91 -7.58
N HIS A 523 12.47 34.67 -7.33
CA HIS A 523 12.57 36.11 -7.10
C HIS A 523 13.42 36.48 -5.88
N GLN A 524 13.36 35.69 -4.80
CA GLN A 524 14.22 35.92 -3.62
C GLN A 524 15.70 35.73 -3.95
N ILE A 525 16.03 34.72 -4.76
CA ILE A 525 17.39 34.45 -5.23
C ILE A 525 17.87 35.59 -6.15
N ASP A 526 17.06 35.96 -7.14
CA ASP A 526 17.36 37.03 -8.10
C ASP A 526 17.59 38.38 -7.38
N HIS A 527 16.70 38.73 -6.45
CA HIS A 527 16.85 39.94 -5.65
C HIS A 527 18.15 39.93 -4.83
N TYR A 528 18.49 38.81 -4.18
CA TYR A 528 19.75 38.69 -3.44
C TYR A 528 20.96 38.89 -4.37
N GLN A 529 20.97 38.26 -5.53
CA GLN A 529 22.06 38.33 -6.50
C GLN A 529 22.29 39.76 -7.02
N GLN A 530 21.21 40.51 -7.24
CA GLN A 530 21.28 41.89 -7.72
C GLN A 530 21.70 42.90 -6.65
N THR A 531 21.32 42.69 -5.39
CA THR A 531 21.44 43.70 -4.32
C THR A 531 22.68 43.52 -3.44
N GLU A 532 23.13 42.29 -3.19
CA GLU A 532 24.18 42.03 -2.22
C GLU A 532 25.59 41.98 -2.86
N PRO A 533 26.62 42.61 -2.25
CA PRO A 533 27.99 42.60 -2.78
C PRO A 533 28.56 41.18 -2.95
N SER A 534 28.20 40.24 -2.08
CA SER A 534 28.54 38.82 -2.16
C SER A 534 27.80 38.10 -3.28
N GLY A 535 26.56 38.50 -3.60
CA GLY A 535 25.81 38.04 -4.77
C GLY A 535 26.44 38.53 -6.07
N LYS A 536 26.85 39.80 -6.13
CA LYS A 536 27.51 40.40 -7.30
C LYS A 536 28.82 39.72 -7.73
N ARG A 537 29.45 38.90 -6.90
CA ARG A 537 30.61 38.07 -7.28
C ARG A 537 30.23 36.89 -8.19
N VAL A 538 29.04 36.32 -8.04
CA VAL A 538 28.55 35.21 -8.91
C VAL A 538 28.04 35.77 -10.26
N LEU A 539 27.64 37.04 -10.31
CA LEU A 539 27.24 37.78 -11.52
C LEU A 539 28.36 38.03 -12.56
N GLN A 540 29.60 37.60 -12.29
CA GLN A 540 30.66 37.55 -13.32
C GLN A 540 30.56 36.29 -14.19
N SER A 541 29.67 35.34 -13.85
CA SER A 541 29.35 34.20 -14.69
C SER A 541 28.44 34.62 -15.84
N PRO A 542 28.70 34.20 -17.09
CA PRO A 542 27.77 34.39 -18.21
C PRO A 542 26.50 33.54 -18.08
N GLU A 543 26.43 32.65 -17.09
CA GLU A 543 25.31 31.77 -16.86
C GLU A 543 24.16 32.48 -16.11
N PRO A 544 22.89 32.34 -16.56
CA PRO A 544 21.77 32.93 -15.85
C PRO A 544 21.47 32.20 -14.52
N ILE A 545 20.84 32.93 -13.60
CA ILE A 545 20.35 32.37 -12.33
C ILE A 545 19.30 31.29 -12.60
N ARG A 546 19.51 30.10 -12.03
CA ARG A 546 18.57 28.98 -12.13
C ARG A 546 18.18 28.42 -10.77
N LEU A 547 16.89 28.13 -10.61
CA LEU A 547 16.34 27.33 -9.53
C LEU A 547 15.96 25.95 -10.08
N ILE A 548 16.51 24.89 -9.50
CA ILE A 548 16.26 23.51 -9.91
C ILE A 548 15.54 22.78 -8.79
N VAL A 549 14.34 22.26 -9.05
CA VAL A 549 13.62 21.39 -8.14
C VAL A 549 13.93 19.95 -8.50
N ILE A 550 14.53 19.21 -7.56
CA ILE A 550 14.84 17.79 -7.75
C ILE A 550 13.97 16.98 -6.81
N ASN A 551 12.98 16.27 -7.35
CA ASN A 551 12.27 15.26 -6.59
C ASN A 551 13.03 13.93 -6.62
N LEU A 552 13.29 13.36 -5.45
CA LEU A 552 14.17 12.20 -5.30
C LEU A 552 13.60 10.96 -5.98
N VAL A 553 12.32 10.67 -5.78
CA VAL A 553 11.69 9.42 -6.23
C VAL A 553 10.53 9.72 -7.16
N SER A 554 10.48 9.02 -8.30
CA SER A 554 9.28 8.93 -9.12
C SER A 554 8.99 7.46 -9.44
N ASP A 555 7.77 7.26 -9.90
CA ASP A 555 7.17 6.00 -10.29
C ASP A 555 7.30 5.73 -11.81
N ASP A 556 7.85 6.70 -12.54
CA ASP A 556 8.19 6.70 -13.96
C ASP A 556 9.69 6.98 -14.18
N ASP A 557 10.10 7.12 -15.45
CA ASP A 557 11.49 7.42 -15.82
C ASP A 557 11.90 8.87 -15.51
N GLY A 558 11.08 9.60 -14.74
CA GLY A 558 11.24 11.02 -14.50
C GLY A 558 10.96 11.85 -15.75
N ALA A 559 10.66 13.12 -15.53
CA ALA A 559 10.58 14.14 -16.57
C ALA A 559 11.42 15.33 -16.15
N LEU A 560 12.20 15.85 -17.09
CA LEU A 560 12.92 17.11 -16.93
C LEU A 560 12.15 18.18 -17.69
N ARG A 561 11.65 19.18 -16.95
CA ARG A 561 10.80 20.25 -17.49
C ARG A 561 11.44 21.61 -17.25
N TYR A 562 11.29 22.50 -18.22
CA TYR A 562 11.91 23.81 -18.25
C TYR A 562 10.84 24.90 -18.21
N TYR A 563 11.07 25.92 -17.39
CA TYR A 563 10.17 27.02 -17.21
C TYR A 563 10.91 28.37 -17.12
N ASP A 564 10.24 29.44 -17.51
CA ASP A 564 10.71 30.81 -17.35
C ASP A 564 10.51 31.33 -15.90
N THR A 565 10.64 32.64 -15.71
CA THR A 565 10.50 33.30 -14.39
C THR A 565 9.06 33.34 -13.88
N GLN A 566 8.07 33.19 -14.76
CA GLN A 566 6.64 33.13 -14.44
C GLN A 566 6.14 31.69 -14.36
N PHE A 567 7.04 30.71 -14.42
CA PHE A 567 6.72 29.28 -14.46
C PHE A 567 5.95 28.87 -15.74
N GLU A 568 6.11 29.62 -16.83
CA GLU A 568 5.56 29.24 -18.13
C GLU A 568 6.54 28.29 -18.86
N PRO A 569 6.04 27.23 -19.54
CA PRO A 569 6.91 26.24 -20.17
C PRO A 569 7.80 26.85 -21.27
N VAL A 570 9.09 26.48 -21.27
CA VAL A 570 10.05 26.82 -22.33
C VAL A 570 10.67 25.57 -22.94
N GLY A 571 11.26 25.70 -24.14
CA GLY A 571 11.74 24.55 -24.91
C GLY A 571 13.15 24.07 -24.59
N SER A 572 13.95 24.85 -23.85
CA SER A 572 15.40 24.64 -23.74
C SER A 572 15.94 24.97 -22.34
N TRP A 573 17.17 24.51 -22.06
CA TRP A 573 17.90 24.83 -20.82
C TRP A 573 18.34 26.30 -20.78
N GLU A 574 18.66 26.85 -21.95
CA GLU A 574 19.14 28.21 -22.15
C GLU A 574 18.09 29.24 -21.74
N ASP A 575 16.83 28.98 -22.11
CA ASP A 575 15.68 29.83 -21.79
C ASP A 575 15.17 29.61 -20.35
N ALA A 576 15.53 28.49 -19.73
CA ALA A 576 15.03 28.11 -18.41
C ALA A 576 15.59 28.99 -17.28
N ARG A 577 14.72 29.31 -16.33
CA ARG A 577 15.06 29.94 -15.03
C ARG A 577 14.61 29.09 -13.86
N ILE A 578 13.56 28.30 -14.07
CA ILE A 578 13.10 27.27 -13.15
C ILE A 578 13.12 25.93 -13.88
N VAL A 579 13.72 24.92 -13.27
CA VAL A 579 13.84 23.57 -13.84
C VAL A 579 13.23 22.59 -12.85
N VAL A 580 12.39 21.66 -13.32
CA VAL A 580 11.77 20.64 -12.46
C VAL A 580 12.14 19.26 -12.96
N LEU A 581 12.82 18.49 -12.12
CA LEU A 581 13.03 17.06 -12.29
C LEU A 581 12.05 16.29 -11.41
N THR A 582 11.12 15.55 -12.02
CA THR A 582 10.04 14.87 -11.27
C THR A 582 10.50 13.60 -10.54
N GLY A 583 11.67 13.05 -10.87
CA GLY A 583 12.24 11.87 -10.22
C GLY A 583 13.70 11.64 -10.58
N ALA A 584 14.57 11.54 -9.57
CA ALA A 584 15.99 11.28 -9.75
C ALA A 584 16.36 9.78 -9.69
N LEU A 585 15.71 9.03 -8.80
CA LEU A 585 15.93 7.60 -8.60
C LEU A 585 14.88 6.75 -9.34
N LYS A 586 15.34 5.65 -9.93
CA LYS A 586 14.48 4.59 -10.47
C LYS A 586 13.81 3.81 -9.35
N THR A 587 12.53 3.53 -9.49
CA THR A 587 11.78 2.72 -8.51
C THR A 587 12.28 1.27 -8.44
N ASN A 588 12.65 0.69 -9.59
CA ASN A 588 13.13 -0.71 -9.69
C ASN A 588 14.42 -0.75 -10.53
N PRO A 589 15.57 -0.34 -9.96
CA PRO A 589 16.83 -0.36 -10.69
C PRO A 589 17.27 -1.81 -10.95
N SER A 590 17.70 -2.09 -12.18
CA SER A 590 18.14 -3.43 -12.60
C SER A 590 19.45 -3.86 -11.93
N THR A 591 20.31 -2.89 -11.61
CA THR A 591 21.62 -3.09 -10.98
C THR A 591 21.94 -1.93 -10.03
N ALA A 592 22.98 -2.08 -9.21
CA ALA A 592 23.48 -1.02 -8.33
C ALA A 592 24.09 0.18 -9.07
N ILE A 593 24.40 0.05 -10.36
CA ILE A 593 24.93 1.12 -11.22
C ILE A 593 23.76 1.89 -11.88
N ASP A 594 22.65 1.20 -12.14
CA ASP A 594 21.48 1.71 -12.83
C ASP A 594 20.43 2.34 -11.88
N LEU A 595 20.89 3.20 -10.96
CA LEU A 595 20.02 3.80 -9.93
C LEU A 595 19.24 5.01 -10.43
N LEU A 596 19.80 5.74 -11.40
CA LEU A 596 19.36 7.08 -11.77
C LEU A 596 18.43 7.03 -12.98
N THR A 597 17.47 7.96 -13.01
CA THR A 597 16.56 8.10 -14.14
C THR A 597 17.28 8.70 -15.36
N PRO A 598 16.82 8.40 -16.60
CA PRO A 598 17.32 9.08 -17.80
C PRO A 598 17.20 10.61 -17.70
N ALA A 599 16.11 11.11 -17.10
CA ALA A 599 15.92 12.54 -16.88
C ALA A 599 16.98 13.16 -15.95
N PHE A 600 17.41 12.44 -14.90
CA PHE A 600 18.51 12.90 -14.06
C PHE A 600 19.84 12.93 -14.81
N HIS A 601 20.11 11.95 -15.69
CA HIS A 601 21.30 11.97 -16.54
C HIS A 601 21.32 13.18 -17.47
N ALA A 602 20.18 13.55 -18.05
CA ALA A 602 20.06 14.76 -18.88
C ALA A 602 20.32 16.03 -18.05
N LEU A 603 19.76 16.12 -16.84
CA LEU A 603 20.04 17.23 -15.93
C LEU A 603 21.52 17.31 -15.57
N ALA A 604 22.13 16.19 -15.21
CA ALA A 604 23.53 16.13 -14.81
C ALA A 604 24.47 16.62 -15.93
N ALA A 605 24.15 16.32 -17.20
CA ALA A 605 24.93 16.82 -18.34
C ALA A 605 24.98 18.35 -18.39
N HIS A 606 23.90 19.05 -18.06
CA HIS A 606 23.89 20.53 -17.98
C HIS A 606 24.68 21.10 -16.80
N LEU A 607 24.84 20.31 -15.73
CA LEU A 607 25.53 20.71 -14.49
C LEU A 607 27.03 20.37 -14.50
N THR A 608 27.48 19.51 -15.42
CA THR A 608 28.91 19.17 -15.60
C THR A 608 29.61 20.02 -16.65
N LEU A 609 28.85 20.66 -17.55
CA LEU A 609 29.31 21.70 -18.47
C LEU A 609 29.49 23.01 -17.71
#